data_AF-A0A1C3IR92-F1
#
_entry.id   AF-A0A1C3IR92-F1
#
_cell.length_a   1.000
_cell.length_b   1.000
_cell.length_c   1.000
_cell.angle_alpha   90.00
_cell.angle_beta   90.00
_cell.angle_gamma   90.00
#
_symmetry.space_group_name_H-M   'P 1'
#
loop_
_entity.id
_entity.type
_entity.pdbx_description
1 polymer ?
#
loop_
_entity_poly.entity_id
_entity_poly.type
_entity_poly.pdbx_seq_one_letter_code
_entity_poly.pdbx_strand_id
1 'polypeptide(L)'
;MLVFLLALFISSQVFADGDISWVNAQNKYSCAKELENCFMDDFTSEEDSKVVDGIFLYLDNIDYLSHYYSKTKFLERLAVISKKNENYAFLIEASIYYHGDGFVQDLDKSIDIIESSPFYSENDPDQMIILGKSYYWKFTKSKEPPLDWHIKAKKYLKKSYKLDENYASRELAFILIEDENSEDLELAGDLFRRFAETGDEDDVYTYELYIQSMKQLKDNQ
;
A
#
# COMPACT_ATOMS: atom_id res chain seq x y z
N MET A 1 -0.07 -16.39 -12.50
CA MET A 1 -1.31 -15.68 -12.89
C MET A 1 -1.76 -14.80 -11.73
N LEU A 2 -0.95 -13.76 -11.46
CA LEU A 2 -1.01 -12.92 -10.27
C LEU A 2 -1.51 -11.51 -10.64
N VAL A 3 -2.49 -11.46 -11.54
CA VAL A 3 -3.22 -10.24 -11.97
C VAL A 3 -4.62 -10.17 -11.35
N PHE A 4 -4.91 -11.04 -10.39
CA PHE A 4 -6.25 -11.12 -9.78
C PHE A 4 -6.45 -10.37 -8.48
N LEU A 5 -5.45 -9.65 -7.94
CA LEU A 5 -5.61 -8.94 -6.65
C LEU A 5 -5.74 -7.41 -6.74
N LEU A 6 -5.58 -6.82 -7.93
CA LEU A 6 -5.80 -5.38 -8.14
C LEU A 6 -7.04 -5.06 -9.01
N ALA A 7 -7.70 -6.08 -9.57
CA ALA A 7 -8.93 -5.94 -10.35
C ALA A 7 -10.21 -6.42 -9.60
N LEU A 8 -10.09 -6.85 -8.33
CA LEU A 8 -11.26 -7.29 -7.55
C LEU A 8 -11.95 -6.19 -6.74
N PHE A 9 -11.44 -4.96 -6.71
CA PHE A 9 -12.11 -3.82 -6.06
C PHE A 9 -12.90 -2.91 -7.02
N ILE A 10 -13.14 -3.36 -8.26
CA ILE A 10 -14.13 -2.76 -9.15
C ILE A 10 -15.09 -3.84 -9.65
N SER A 11 -15.67 -4.60 -8.71
CA SER A 11 -16.91 -5.32 -8.97
C SER A 11 -18.01 -4.66 -8.18
N SER A 12 -18.99 -4.12 -8.90
CA SER A 12 -20.11 -3.34 -8.39
C SER A 12 -21.14 -4.16 -7.59
N GLN A 13 -20.75 -5.25 -6.92
CA GLN A 13 -21.61 -6.06 -6.04
C GLN A 13 -20.79 -6.86 -5.00
N VAL A 14 -20.23 -6.20 -3.99
CA VAL A 14 -19.92 -6.82 -2.68
C VAL A 14 -20.37 -5.89 -1.55
N PHE A 15 -21.64 -5.48 -1.57
CA PHE A 15 -22.35 -5.24 -0.33
C PHE A 15 -23.12 -6.52 -0.02
N ALA A 16 -22.41 -7.52 0.52
CA ALA A 16 -23.08 -8.33 1.53
C ALA A 16 -23.54 -7.34 2.59
N ASP A 17 -24.78 -7.47 3.09
CA ASP A 17 -25.35 -6.63 4.15
C ASP A 17 -24.33 -6.49 5.30
N GLY A 18 -23.46 -5.48 5.22
CA GLY A 18 -22.51 -5.16 6.25
C GLY A 18 -23.34 -4.75 7.45
N ASP A 19 -23.07 -5.34 8.61
CA ASP A 19 -23.73 -4.90 9.82
C ASP A 19 -23.43 -3.41 10.00
N ILE A 20 -24.43 -2.57 9.77
CA ILE A 20 -24.40 -1.10 9.84
C ILE A 20 -24.88 -0.61 11.21
N SER A 21 -25.06 -1.51 12.19
CA SER A 21 -25.54 -1.17 13.54
C SER A 21 -24.61 -0.23 14.31
N TRP A 22 -23.37 -0.07 13.86
CA TRP A 22 -22.36 0.81 14.44
C TRP A 22 -22.39 2.24 13.91
N VAL A 23 -23.17 2.48 12.85
CA VAL A 23 -23.45 3.82 12.38
C VAL A 23 -24.54 4.44 13.26
N ASN A 24 -24.28 5.62 13.80
CA ASN A 24 -25.29 6.46 14.45
C ASN A 24 -26.30 7.04 13.42
N ALA A 25 -27.08 6.17 12.78
CA ALA A 25 -28.10 6.55 11.82
C ALA A 25 -29.29 7.17 12.57
N GLN A 26 -29.71 8.38 12.18
CA GLN A 26 -30.97 8.95 12.67
C GLN A 26 -32.21 8.21 12.14
N ASN A 27 -32.06 7.44 11.05
CA ASN A 27 -33.17 6.85 10.34
C ASN A 27 -33.09 5.32 10.37
N LYS A 28 -34.19 4.67 10.79
CA LYS A 28 -34.30 3.21 10.98
C LYS A 28 -34.27 2.42 9.66
N TYR A 29 -34.00 3.06 8.52
CA TYR A 29 -33.99 2.46 7.20
C TYR A 29 -32.55 2.26 6.75
N SER A 30 -32.25 1.00 6.43
CA SER A 30 -30.94 0.47 6.01
C SER A 30 -30.05 1.48 5.29
N CYS A 31 -28.83 1.66 5.81
CA CYS A 31 -27.73 2.39 5.19
C CYS A 31 -27.41 1.95 3.75
N ALA A 32 -27.97 0.83 3.27
CA ALA A 32 -27.87 0.40 1.89
C ALA A 32 -28.50 1.36 0.88
N LYS A 33 -29.38 2.29 1.30
CA LYS A 33 -30.04 3.24 0.39
C LYS A 33 -29.49 4.67 0.42
N GLU A 34 -28.97 5.14 1.54
CA GLU A 34 -28.60 6.54 1.74
C GLU A 34 -27.32 6.63 2.59
N LEU A 35 -26.18 6.27 1.99
CA LEU A 35 -24.85 6.31 2.63
C LEU A 35 -24.57 7.67 3.31
N GLU A 36 -24.99 8.77 2.71
CA GLU A 36 -24.87 10.13 3.25
C GLU A 36 -25.53 10.32 4.64
N ASN A 37 -26.63 9.61 4.91
CA ASN A 37 -27.36 9.68 6.18
C ASN A 37 -26.77 8.77 7.26
N CYS A 38 -25.75 7.99 6.89
CA CYS A 38 -25.07 7.02 7.73
C CYS A 38 -23.67 7.48 8.15
N PHE A 39 -23.08 8.48 7.50
CA PHE A 39 -21.86 9.10 8.00
C PHE A 39 -22.21 10.33 8.83
N MET A 40 -22.42 10.12 10.14
CA MET A 40 -22.31 11.23 11.08
C MET A 40 -20.86 11.73 11.10
N ASP A 41 -20.70 12.99 11.44
CA ASP A 41 -19.45 13.78 11.46
C ASP A 41 -18.33 13.23 12.38
N ASP A 42 -18.52 12.01 12.92
CA ASP A 42 -17.68 11.31 13.89
C ASP A 42 -17.70 9.78 13.63
N PHE A 43 -16.59 9.22 13.14
CA PHE A 43 -16.33 7.77 13.08
C PHE A 43 -16.23 7.19 14.51
N THR A 44 -17.38 6.96 15.16
CA THR A 44 -17.43 6.51 16.54
C THR A 44 -18.29 5.26 16.69
N SER A 45 -17.72 4.23 17.31
CA SER A 45 -18.38 3.01 17.76
C SER A 45 -17.76 2.59 19.09
N GLU A 46 -18.52 1.87 19.93
CA GLU A 46 -17.98 1.26 21.16
C GLU A 46 -16.99 0.12 20.84
N GLU A 47 -17.11 -0.47 19.66
CA GLU A 47 -16.24 -1.52 19.13
C GLU A 47 -15.28 -0.91 18.09
N ASP A 48 -13.98 -0.96 18.36
CA ASP A 48 -12.94 -0.40 17.48
C ASP A 48 -12.91 -1.10 16.11
N SER A 49 -13.28 -2.37 16.01
CA SER A 49 -13.36 -3.13 14.75
C SER A 49 -14.33 -2.53 13.74
N LYS A 50 -15.50 -2.12 14.23
CA LYS A 50 -16.55 -1.45 13.44
C LYS A 50 -16.11 -0.08 12.95
N VAL A 51 -15.26 0.61 13.71
CA VAL A 51 -14.69 1.88 13.25
C VAL A 51 -13.76 1.66 12.05
N VAL A 52 -12.98 0.57 12.07
CA VAL A 52 -12.12 0.19 10.95
C VAL A 52 -12.92 -0.22 9.72
N ASP A 53 -14.03 -0.95 9.87
CA ASP A 53 -14.93 -1.24 8.75
C ASP A 53 -15.48 0.05 8.10
N GLY A 54 -15.84 1.04 8.93
CA GLY A 54 -16.24 2.36 8.44
C GLY A 54 -15.14 3.11 7.71
N ILE A 55 -13.89 2.99 8.16
CA ILE A 55 -12.72 3.56 7.48
C ILE A 55 -12.58 2.95 6.08
N PHE A 56 -12.69 1.63 5.93
CA PHE A 56 -12.63 0.99 4.61
C PHE A 56 -13.78 1.46 3.71
N LEU A 57 -15.00 1.49 4.22
CA LEU A 57 -16.14 1.99 3.46
C LEU A 57 -15.95 3.45 2.98
N TYR A 58 -15.33 4.29 3.82
CA TYR A 58 -14.99 5.66 3.44
C TYR A 58 -13.96 5.71 2.32
N LEU A 59 -12.88 4.94 2.44
CA LEU A 59 -11.81 4.90 1.44
C LEU A 59 -12.32 4.38 0.09
N ASP A 60 -13.14 3.34 0.09
CA ASP A 60 -13.74 2.76 -1.12
C ASP A 60 -14.70 3.71 -1.85
N ASN A 61 -15.25 4.71 -1.12
CA ASN A 61 -16.24 5.65 -1.64
C ASN A 61 -15.78 7.11 -1.48
N ILE A 62 -14.47 7.36 -1.42
CA ILE A 62 -13.92 8.65 -1.00
C ILE A 62 -14.35 9.81 -1.92
N ASP A 63 -14.45 9.58 -3.23
CA ASP A 63 -14.88 10.59 -4.19
C ASP A 63 -16.30 11.06 -3.91
N TYR A 64 -17.18 10.14 -3.51
CA TYR A 64 -18.55 10.47 -3.14
C TYR A 64 -18.63 11.07 -1.73
N LEU A 65 -18.11 10.35 -0.73
CA LEU A 65 -18.28 10.68 0.68
C LEU A 65 -17.50 11.92 1.13
N SER A 66 -16.42 12.29 0.44
CA SER A 66 -15.67 13.51 0.79
C SER A 66 -16.43 14.81 0.54
N HIS A 67 -17.55 14.79 -0.18
CA HIS A 67 -18.47 15.93 -0.29
C HIS A 67 -19.26 16.18 1.01
N TYR A 68 -19.43 15.14 1.81
CA TYR A 68 -20.25 15.15 3.01
C TYR A 68 -19.42 15.11 4.29
N TYR A 69 -18.21 14.55 4.22
CA TYR A 69 -17.35 14.31 5.37
C TYR A 69 -15.96 14.92 5.19
N SER A 70 -15.48 15.57 6.25
CA SER A 70 -14.18 16.25 6.27
C SER A 70 -13.01 15.27 6.27
N LYS A 71 -12.24 15.25 5.19
CA LYS A 71 -10.96 14.50 5.08
C LYS A 71 -10.02 14.74 6.27
N THR A 72 -9.96 15.97 6.80
CA THR A 72 -9.15 16.30 7.97
C THR A 72 -9.63 15.55 9.20
N LYS A 73 -10.93 15.58 9.50
CA LYS A 73 -11.50 14.84 10.64
C LYS A 73 -11.30 13.33 10.48
N PHE A 74 -11.37 12.80 9.25
CA PHE A 74 -11.13 11.38 8.97
C PHE A 74 -9.72 10.99 9.44
N LEU A 75 -8.72 11.74 8.99
CA LEU A 75 -7.32 11.50 9.36
C LEU A 75 -7.07 11.67 10.86
N GLU A 76 -7.71 12.65 11.51
CA GLU A 76 -7.61 12.83 12.96
C GLU A 76 -8.17 11.64 13.73
N ARG A 77 -9.33 11.10 13.30
CA ARG A 77 -9.94 9.92 13.92
C ARG A 77 -9.12 8.66 13.69
N LEU A 78 -8.65 8.45 12.46
CA LEU A 78 -7.77 7.33 12.14
C LEU A 78 -6.51 7.36 13.00
N ALA A 79 -5.85 8.51 13.14
CA ALA A 79 -4.65 8.65 13.97
C ALA A 79 -4.87 8.31 15.47
N VAL A 80 -6.10 8.47 15.98
CA VAL A 80 -6.45 8.03 17.35
C VAL A 80 -6.53 6.50 17.43
N ILE A 81 -7.12 5.85 16.43
CA ILE A 81 -7.32 4.39 16.40
C ILE A 81 -6.00 3.68 16.08
N SER A 82 -5.17 4.24 15.19
CA SER A 82 -3.82 3.75 14.88
C SER A 82 -2.96 3.56 16.12
N LYS A 83 -3.09 4.44 17.12
CA LYS A 83 -2.35 4.34 18.39
C LYS A 83 -2.74 3.13 19.24
N LYS A 84 -3.92 2.56 19.02
CA LYS A 84 -4.37 1.33 19.69
C LYS A 84 -4.01 0.07 18.90
N ASN A 85 -3.69 0.20 17.60
CA ASN A 85 -3.49 -0.90 16.65
C ASN A 85 -4.64 -1.90 16.59
N GLU A 86 -5.85 -1.37 16.73
CA GLU A 86 -7.06 -2.14 16.46
C GLU A 86 -7.12 -2.41 14.96
N ASN A 87 -7.26 -3.68 14.58
CA ASN A 87 -7.30 -4.15 13.19
C ASN A 87 -6.22 -3.56 12.27
N TYR A 88 -4.99 -3.41 12.76
CA TYR A 88 -3.87 -2.88 11.95
C TYR A 88 -4.11 -1.44 11.44
N ALA A 89 -4.90 -0.62 12.14
CA ALA A 89 -5.22 0.74 11.71
C ALA A 89 -4.01 1.62 11.39
N PHE A 90 -2.86 1.43 12.07
CA PHE A 90 -1.64 2.17 11.74
C PHE A 90 -1.09 1.82 10.35
N LEU A 91 -1.24 0.58 9.89
CA LEU A 91 -0.86 0.17 8.53
C LEU A 91 -1.78 0.83 7.50
N ILE A 92 -3.08 0.93 7.79
CA ILE A 92 -4.04 1.64 6.95
C ILE A 92 -3.65 3.12 6.84
N GLU A 93 -3.35 3.77 7.97
CA GLU A 93 -2.92 5.17 7.99
C GLU A 93 -1.62 5.38 7.21
N ALA A 94 -0.61 4.54 7.43
CA ALA A 94 0.65 4.60 6.69
C ALA A 94 0.43 4.39 5.18
N SER A 95 -0.48 3.50 4.80
CA SER A 95 -0.84 3.22 3.41
C SER A 95 -1.53 4.41 2.75
N ILE A 96 -2.42 5.11 3.46
CA ILE A 96 -3.06 6.34 2.96
C ILE A 96 -2.01 7.41 2.62
N TYR A 97 -1.05 7.65 3.51
CA TYR A 97 0.01 8.63 3.24
C TYR A 97 0.99 8.14 2.17
N TYR A 98 1.21 6.83 2.04
CA TYR A 98 2.02 6.25 0.98
C TYR A 98 1.37 6.45 -0.40
N HIS A 99 0.09 6.10 -0.57
CA HIS A 99 -0.59 6.19 -1.86
C HIS A 99 -1.00 7.63 -2.20
N GLY A 100 -1.56 8.35 -1.24
CA GLY A 100 -2.19 9.65 -1.47
C GLY A 100 -3.56 9.57 -2.14
N ASP A 101 -4.18 8.38 -2.24
CA ASP A 101 -5.47 8.23 -2.92
C ASP A 101 -6.58 8.98 -2.16
N GLY A 102 -7.07 10.06 -2.77
CA GLY A 102 -8.01 10.99 -2.15
C GLY A 102 -7.41 11.88 -1.04
N PHE A 103 -6.11 11.82 -0.79
CA PHE A 103 -5.38 12.64 0.18
C PHE A 103 -4.12 13.25 -0.44
N VAL A 104 -3.30 13.94 0.37
CA VAL A 104 -1.96 14.36 -0.08
C VAL A 104 -0.97 13.26 0.28
N GLN A 105 -0.25 12.74 -0.71
CA GLN A 105 0.84 11.79 -0.48
C GLN A 105 1.92 12.42 0.42
N ASP A 106 2.32 11.69 1.45
CA ASP A 106 3.37 12.08 2.40
C ASP A 106 4.20 10.85 2.79
N LEU A 107 5.28 10.61 2.05
CA LEU A 107 6.13 9.45 2.27
C LEU A 107 6.86 9.50 3.61
N ASP A 108 7.18 10.70 4.11
CA ASP A 108 7.83 10.88 5.41
C ASP A 108 6.89 10.49 6.54
N LYS A 109 5.63 10.92 6.45
CA LYS A 109 4.62 10.55 7.44
C LYS A 109 4.27 9.06 7.39
N SER A 110 4.20 8.46 6.19
CA SER A 110 4.00 7.01 6.03
C SER A 110 5.10 6.22 6.76
N ILE A 111 6.37 6.62 6.58
CA ILE A 111 7.52 6.01 7.25
C ILE A 111 7.44 6.22 8.76
N ASP A 112 7.20 7.46 9.21
CA ASP A 112 7.15 7.81 10.63
C ASP A 112 6.06 7.02 11.38
N ILE A 113 4.87 6.87 10.78
CA ILE A 113 3.78 6.07 11.37
C ILE A 113 4.23 4.63 11.61
N ILE A 114 4.96 4.00 10.68
CA ILE A 114 5.40 2.61 10.84
C ILE A 114 6.59 2.53 11.81
N GLU A 115 7.64 3.32 11.60
CA GLU A 115 8.89 3.22 12.38
C GLU A 115 8.70 3.67 13.85
N SER A 116 7.80 4.60 14.13
CA SER A 116 7.50 5.07 15.50
C SER A 116 6.42 4.25 16.21
N SER A 117 5.74 3.35 15.50
CA SER A 117 4.67 2.54 16.06
C SER A 117 5.21 1.55 17.10
N PRO A 118 4.57 1.40 18.28
CA PRO A 118 4.93 0.35 19.23
C PRO A 118 4.62 -1.06 18.71
N PHE A 119 3.95 -1.16 17.55
CA PHE A 119 3.61 -2.41 16.85
C PHE A 119 4.56 -2.70 15.68
N TYR A 120 5.62 -1.90 15.53
CA TYR A 120 6.65 -2.13 14.53
C TYR A 120 7.28 -3.52 14.68
N SER A 121 7.37 -4.25 13.57
CA SER A 121 7.94 -5.59 13.50
C SER A 121 8.67 -5.80 12.18
N GLU A 122 9.99 -6.05 12.26
CA GLU A 122 10.79 -6.44 11.09
C GLU A 122 10.38 -7.81 10.50
N ASN A 123 9.48 -8.56 11.15
CA ASN A 123 8.97 -9.84 10.67
C ASN A 123 7.57 -9.73 10.05
N ASP A 124 7.03 -8.53 9.93
CA ASP A 124 5.75 -8.27 9.28
C ASP A 124 5.99 -7.80 7.83
N PRO A 125 5.63 -8.60 6.81
CA PRO A 125 5.90 -8.25 5.42
C PRO A 125 5.12 -7.01 4.94
N ASP A 126 3.94 -6.71 5.50
CA ASP A 126 3.14 -5.52 5.16
C ASP A 126 3.87 -4.23 5.57
N GLN A 127 4.42 -4.22 6.78
CA GLN A 127 5.24 -3.10 7.25
C GLN A 127 6.48 -2.91 6.37
N MET A 128 7.15 -4.02 6.05
CA MET A 128 8.37 -3.99 5.25
C MET A 128 8.12 -3.52 3.82
N ILE A 129 7.02 -3.93 3.16
CA ILE A 129 6.74 -3.49 1.80
C ILE A 129 6.41 -2.00 1.74
N ILE A 130 5.65 -1.47 2.72
CA ILE A 130 5.31 -0.04 2.75
C ILE A 130 6.57 0.79 3.00
N LEU A 131 7.39 0.41 3.98
CA LEU A 131 8.67 1.10 4.21
C LEU A 131 9.59 1.05 2.99
N GLY A 132 9.74 -0.13 2.39
CA GLY A 132 10.59 -0.33 1.23
C GLY A 132 10.16 0.52 0.04
N LYS A 133 8.87 0.53 -0.28
CA LYS A 133 8.32 1.36 -1.35
C LYS A 133 8.40 2.85 -1.01
N SER A 134 8.09 3.26 0.21
CA SER A 134 8.20 4.68 0.62
C SER A 134 9.62 5.21 0.45
N TYR A 135 10.65 4.49 0.92
CA TYR A 135 12.04 4.89 0.71
C TYR A 135 12.45 4.86 -0.78
N TYR A 136 11.99 3.87 -1.56
CA TYR A 136 12.25 3.80 -3.00
C TYR A 136 11.68 5.03 -3.73
N TRP A 137 10.44 5.39 -3.44
CA TRP A 137 9.79 6.55 -4.06
C TRP A 137 10.42 7.88 -3.62
N LYS A 138 10.88 7.99 -2.37
CA LYS A 138 11.67 9.15 -1.93
C LYS A 138 13.00 9.24 -2.68
N PHE A 139 13.70 8.12 -2.85
CA PHE A 139 14.96 8.07 -3.58
C PHE A 139 14.78 8.49 -5.03
N THR A 140 13.85 7.87 -5.75
CA THR A 140 13.62 8.09 -7.19
C THR A 140 13.02 9.45 -7.54
N LYS A 141 12.22 10.06 -6.66
CA LYS A 141 11.61 11.39 -6.90
C LYS A 141 12.53 12.56 -6.51
N SER A 142 13.57 12.31 -5.72
CA SER A 142 14.51 13.36 -5.29
C SER A 142 15.52 13.67 -6.39
N LYS A 143 15.91 14.94 -6.51
CA LYS A 143 17.01 15.36 -7.40
C LYS A 143 18.38 14.96 -6.84
N GLU A 144 18.51 14.99 -5.51
CA GLU A 144 19.74 14.67 -4.78
C GLU A 144 19.38 13.76 -3.59
N PRO A 145 19.02 12.50 -3.85
CA PRO A 145 18.62 11.59 -2.78
C PRO A 145 19.82 11.17 -1.93
N PRO A 146 19.68 11.13 -0.58
CA PRO A 146 20.63 10.43 0.27
C PRO A 146 20.74 8.95 -0.11
N LEU A 147 21.97 8.44 -0.23
CA LEU A 147 22.22 7.02 -0.52
C LEU A 147 21.58 6.07 0.51
N ASP A 148 21.44 6.51 1.75
CA ASP A 148 20.75 5.77 2.82
C ASP A 148 19.32 5.36 2.42
N TRP A 149 18.61 6.17 1.65
CA TRP A 149 17.24 5.83 1.22
C TRP A 149 17.23 4.65 0.26
N HIS A 150 18.17 4.59 -0.69
CA HIS A 150 18.32 3.43 -1.58
C HIS A 150 18.66 2.16 -0.79
N ILE A 151 19.60 2.25 0.16
CA ILE A 151 20.00 1.12 1.01
C ILE A 151 18.80 0.61 1.83
N LYS A 152 18.03 1.51 2.45
CA LYS A 152 16.83 1.15 3.21
C LYS A 152 15.74 0.56 2.34
N ALA A 153 15.46 1.17 1.20
CA ALA A 153 14.50 0.65 0.22
C ALA A 153 14.83 -0.79 -0.15
N LYS A 154 16.09 -1.06 -0.53
CA LYS A 154 16.54 -2.41 -0.89
C LYS A 154 16.41 -3.38 0.27
N LYS A 155 16.84 -2.98 1.47
CA LYS A 155 16.75 -3.81 2.69
C LYS A 155 15.30 -4.22 2.94
N TYR A 156 14.37 -3.27 2.97
CA TYR A 156 12.98 -3.51 3.31
C TYR A 156 12.24 -4.29 2.23
N LEU A 157 12.43 -3.94 0.95
CA LEU A 157 11.84 -4.66 -0.19
C LEU A 157 12.32 -6.12 -0.27
N LYS A 158 13.62 -6.38 -0.09
CA LYS A 158 14.14 -7.76 -0.02
C LYS A 158 13.58 -8.50 1.18
N LYS A 159 13.44 -7.83 2.33
CA LYS A 159 12.93 -8.44 3.56
C LYS A 159 11.45 -8.81 3.43
N SER A 160 10.59 -7.94 2.89
CA SER A 160 9.18 -8.26 2.65
C SER A 160 9.04 -9.48 1.74
N TYR A 161 9.77 -9.50 0.62
CA TYR A 161 9.77 -10.62 -0.32
C TYR A 161 10.28 -11.93 0.33
N LYS A 162 11.31 -11.87 1.18
CA LYS A 162 11.82 -13.04 1.90
C LYS A 162 10.83 -13.59 2.93
N LEU A 163 10.03 -12.71 3.53
CA LEU A 163 8.99 -13.10 4.50
C LEU A 163 7.79 -13.73 3.78
N ASP A 164 7.40 -13.17 2.63
CA ASP A 164 6.39 -13.74 1.74
C ASP A 164 6.64 -13.29 0.29
N GLU A 165 6.82 -14.28 -0.61
CA GLU A 165 7.10 -14.05 -2.04
C GLU A 165 5.93 -13.38 -2.79
N ASN A 166 4.75 -13.30 -2.19
CA ASN A 166 3.64 -12.50 -2.72
C ASN A 166 3.93 -11.00 -2.73
N TYR A 167 4.87 -10.53 -1.91
CA TYR A 167 5.35 -9.14 -1.91
C TYR A 167 6.41 -8.86 -2.99
N ALA A 168 6.52 -9.73 -3.99
CA ALA A 168 7.21 -9.41 -5.22
C ALA A 168 6.71 -8.07 -5.76
N SER A 169 7.63 -7.15 -6.03
CA SER A 169 7.29 -5.81 -6.50
C SER A 169 8.23 -5.38 -7.62
N ARG A 170 7.74 -4.49 -8.50
CA ARG A 170 8.56 -3.91 -9.56
C ARG A 170 9.68 -3.07 -8.96
N GLU A 171 9.40 -2.35 -7.88
CA GLU A 171 10.39 -1.58 -7.14
C GLU A 171 11.54 -2.46 -6.64
N LEU A 172 11.26 -3.68 -6.16
CA LEU A 172 12.31 -4.63 -5.80
C LEU A 172 13.12 -5.04 -7.03
N ALA A 173 12.47 -5.39 -8.14
CA ALA A 173 13.18 -5.79 -9.35
C ALA A 173 14.11 -4.67 -9.87
N PHE A 174 13.63 -3.43 -9.90
CA PHE A 174 14.42 -2.27 -10.32
C PHE A 174 15.57 -1.95 -9.37
N ILE A 175 15.35 -1.97 -8.05
CA ILE A 175 16.42 -1.64 -7.11
C ILE A 175 17.52 -2.71 -7.05
N LEU A 176 17.22 -3.94 -7.48
CA LEU A 176 18.19 -5.02 -7.53
C LEU A 176 19.14 -4.90 -8.73
N ILE A 177 18.68 -4.37 -9.87
CA ILE A 177 19.54 -4.21 -11.06
C ILE A 177 20.52 -3.04 -10.97
N GLU A 178 20.35 -2.16 -9.99
CA GLU A 178 21.30 -1.08 -9.69
C GLU A 178 22.56 -1.59 -8.98
N ASP A 179 22.56 -2.84 -8.49
CA ASP A 179 23.71 -3.48 -7.86
C ASP A 179 24.37 -4.46 -8.82
N GLU A 180 25.71 -4.43 -8.93
CA GLU A 180 26.48 -5.36 -9.77
C GLU A 180 26.62 -6.76 -9.14
N ASN A 181 26.00 -6.99 -7.99
CA ASN A 181 25.93 -8.30 -7.35
C ASN A 181 25.14 -9.32 -8.19
N SER A 182 25.78 -10.43 -8.55
CA SER A 182 25.17 -11.50 -9.35
C SER A 182 23.90 -12.09 -8.75
N GLU A 183 23.82 -12.24 -7.41
CA GLU A 183 22.62 -12.78 -6.76
C GLU A 183 21.43 -11.83 -6.89
N ASP A 184 21.67 -10.53 -6.81
CA ASP A 184 20.63 -9.51 -6.96
C ASP A 184 20.17 -9.41 -8.41
N LEU A 185 21.11 -9.47 -9.36
CA LEU A 185 20.81 -9.52 -10.78
C LEU A 185 19.98 -10.75 -11.14
N GLU A 186 20.30 -11.93 -10.61
CA GLU A 186 19.53 -13.16 -10.84
C GLU A 186 18.10 -13.04 -10.29
N LEU A 187 17.95 -12.59 -9.03
CA LEU A 187 16.64 -12.36 -8.43
C LEU A 187 15.82 -11.33 -9.20
N ALA A 188 16.44 -10.24 -9.66
CA ALA A 188 15.75 -9.25 -10.50
C ALA A 188 15.20 -9.88 -11.78
N GLY A 189 15.99 -10.74 -12.43
CA GLY A 189 15.58 -11.46 -13.64
C GLY A 189 14.39 -12.38 -13.41
N ASP A 190 14.36 -13.08 -12.27
CA ASP A 190 13.22 -13.91 -11.88
C ASP A 190 11.95 -13.09 -11.62
N LEU A 191 12.09 -11.93 -10.98
CA LEU A 191 10.97 -11.02 -10.74
C LEU A 191 10.43 -10.41 -12.04
N PHE A 192 11.30 -9.91 -12.93
CA PHE A 192 10.87 -9.39 -14.23
C PHE A 192 10.19 -10.46 -15.09
N ARG A 193 10.71 -11.70 -15.09
CA ARG A 193 10.07 -12.82 -15.78
C ARG A 193 8.66 -13.08 -15.23
N ARG A 194 8.51 -13.13 -13.90
CA ARG A 194 7.21 -13.33 -13.23
C ARG A 194 6.20 -12.24 -13.62
N PHE A 195 6.63 -10.98 -13.70
CA PHE A 195 5.78 -9.89 -14.16
C PHE A 195 5.44 -10.01 -15.64
N ALA A 196 6.40 -10.29 -16.52
CA ALA A 196 6.13 -10.50 -17.95
C ALA A 196 5.15 -11.66 -18.24
N GLU A 197 5.19 -12.74 -17.45
CA GLU A 197 4.28 -13.89 -17.62
C GLU A 197 2.83 -13.59 -17.25
N THR A 198 2.59 -12.55 -16.44
CA THR A 198 1.26 -12.31 -15.87
C THR A 198 0.72 -10.92 -16.14
N GLY A 199 1.58 -9.94 -16.35
CA GLY A 199 1.28 -8.53 -16.49
C GLY A 199 1.01 -8.09 -17.91
N ASP A 200 1.32 -6.83 -18.21
CA ASP A 200 0.98 -6.16 -19.46
C ASP A 200 2.16 -6.12 -20.46
N GLU A 201 1.95 -5.45 -21.60
CA GLU A 201 2.98 -5.30 -22.63
C GLU A 201 4.23 -4.57 -22.11
N ASP A 202 4.08 -3.65 -21.15
CA ASP A 202 5.20 -2.92 -20.56
C ASP A 202 6.07 -3.86 -19.69
N ASP A 203 5.46 -4.80 -18.99
CA ASP A 203 6.19 -5.83 -18.23
C ASP A 203 6.98 -6.76 -19.15
N VAL A 204 6.37 -7.20 -20.25
CA VAL A 204 7.04 -8.03 -21.27
C VAL A 204 8.23 -7.29 -21.85
N TYR A 205 8.03 -6.04 -22.26
CA TYR A 205 9.09 -5.19 -22.80
C TYR A 205 10.23 -4.96 -21.79
N THR A 206 9.89 -4.70 -20.52
CA THR A 206 10.87 -4.51 -19.45
C THR A 206 11.74 -5.76 -19.25
N TYR A 207 11.12 -6.95 -19.29
CA TYR A 207 11.88 -8.20 -19.20
C TYR A 207 12.79 -8.44 -20.42
N GLU A 208 12.33 -8.14 -21.63
CA GLU A 208 13.16 -8.23 -22.83
C GLU A 208 14.38 -7.31 -22.77
N LEU A 209 14.19 -6.06 -22.33
CA LEU A 209 15.27 -5.10 -22.11
C LEU A 209 16.28 -5.61 -21.06
N TYR A 210 15.80 -6.18 -19.96
CA TYR A 210 16.66 -6.79 -18.96
C TYR A 210 17.51 -7.90 -19.58
N ILE A 211 16.92 -8.82 -20.34
CA ILE A 211 17.64 -9.92 -20.98
C ILE A 211 18.70 -9.42 -21.97
N GLN A 212 18.38 -8.38 -22.76
CA GLN A 212 19.34 -7.77 -23.68
C GLN A 212 20.53 -7.14 -22.93
N SER A 213 20.26 -6.43 -21.84
CA SER A 213 21.28 -5.80 -21.00
C SER A 213 22.20 -6.83 -20.36
N MET A 214 21.63 -7.94 -19.84
CA MET A 214 22.41 -9.03 -19.25
C MET A 214 23.30 -9.76 -20.26
N LYS A 215 22.89 -9.84 -21.54
CA LYS A 215 23.76 -10.39 -22.61
C LYS A 215 24.96 -9.47 -22.85
N GLN A 216 24.72 -8.16 -22.97
CA GLN A 216 25.78 -7.18 -23.17
C GLN A 216 26.80 -7.16 -22.01
N LEU A 217 26.34 -7.32 -20.77
CA LEU A 217 27.23 -7.42 -19.61
C LEU A 217 28.15 -8.64 -19.69
N LYS A 218 27.62 -9.79 -20.13
CA LYS A 218 28.42 -11.02 -20.30
C LYS A 218 29.41 -10.94 -21.46
N ASP A 219 29.04 -10.26 -22.55
CA ASP A 219 29.90 -10.11 -23.73
C ASP A 219 31.07 -9.12 -23.49
N ASN A 220 30.98 -8.28 -22.46
CA ASN A 220 31.98 -7.28 -22.09
C ASN A 220 32.92 -7.70 -20.92
N GLN A 221 32.76 -8.92 -20.40
CA GLN A 221 33.63 -9.51 -19.36
C GLN A 221 34.64 -10.50 -19.96
#